data_AF-A0A957LY93-F1
#
_entry.id   AF-A0A957LY93-F1
#
_cell.length_a   1.000
_cell.length_b   1.000
_cell.length_c   1.000
_cell.angle_alpha   90.00
_cell.angle_beta   90.00
_cell.angle_gamma   90.00
#
_symmetry.space_group_name_H-M   'P 1'
#
loop_
_entity.id
_entity.type
_entity.pdbx_description
1 polymer ?
#
loop_
_entity_poly.entity_id
_entity_poly.type
_entity_poly.pdbx_seq_one_letter_code
_entity_poly.pdbx_strand_id
1 'polypeptide(L)'
;MNQSFVDQLPAILVGGPPHSGKSVLIYSLTKSLRAIGIEQHYTLRACPDGEGDWSNEAPQPLVTEIRIKGEWTDRWVQRIRRDINNRQLPLLVDVGGRPTPEQMAMFSDCTHAILLTPDAESREWWSAAVSESGLTLLADLHSDLHGENRLDRVEPVVTGVLAGLERSNRAQGPAYDALVQRLAALLSANQTELKEYYLAEAPKEIDCVVDLDRLAVTLGYAEPNAKVHWEPEQLPSLLDYLPQATPLAVYGRGTNWVQAALARYAAPAVYASFDPRLGWVQARSLSQQEIPAENPLQVKKDETDVRTHLEFFIPETYLDYDELATLVVPPVSAGKGLILSGKLPLWLYTSLAVTYAYTPWLAVYQPNANGAILVASQDATRPVGSVMMMGRI
;
A
#
# COMPACT_ATOMS: atom_id res chain seq x y z
N MET A 1 17.37 16.30 9.26
CA MET A 1 17.53 14.83 9.20
C MET A 1 18.40 14.52 7.99
N ASN A 2 19.49 13.75 8.12
CA ASN A 2 20.39 13.43 7.00
C ASN A 2 20.06 12.03 6.46
N GLN A 3 20.47 11.70 5.23
CA GLN A 3 20.26 10.39 4.60
C GLN A 3 20.60 9.20 5.54
N SER A 4 21.66 9.33 6.34
CA SER A 4 22.10 8.34 7.34
C SER A 4 21.06 7.96 8.39
N PHE A 5 20.02 8.79 8.59
CA PHE A 5 18.92 8.53 9.51
C PHE A 5 17.86 7.62 8.88
N VAL A 6 17.51 7.85 7.60
CA VAL A 6 16.58 6.98 6.86
C VAL A 6 17.15 5.57 6.75
N ASP A 7 18.47 5.46 6.60
CA ASP A 7 19.19 4.19 6.56
C ASP A 7 19.05 3.36 7.87
N GLN A 8 18.67 4.00 8.98
CA GLN A 8 18.48 3.37 10.31
C GLN A 8 17.03 2.96 10.61
N LEU A 9 16.08 3.21 9.70
CA LEU A 9 14.67 2.87 9.95
C LEU A 9 14.50 1.35 10.23
N PRO A 10 13.65 0.93 11.16
CA PRO A 10 13.46 -0.50 11.42
C PRO A 10 12.83 -1.25 10.24
N ALA A 11 13.37 -2.41 9.89
CA ALA A 11 12.69 -3.43 9.10
C ALA A 11 12.46 -4.67 9.98
N ILE A 12 11.20 -4.99 10.28
CA ILE A 12 10.80 -6.01 11.23
C ILE A 12 10.19 -7.18 10.47
N LEU A 13 10.90 -8.30 10.44
CA LEU A 13 10.43 -9.55 9.88
C LEU A 13 9.30 -10.13 10.75
N VAL A 14 8.21 -10.59 10.14
CA VAL A 14 7.17 -11.36 10.82
C VAL A 14 7.20 -12.80 10.33
N GLY A 15 7.79 -13.67 11.14
CA GLY A 15 8.09 -15.07 10.82
C GLY A 15 7.15 -16.06 11.50
N GLY A 16 6.95 -17.20 10.87
CA GLY A 16 6.09 -18.28 11.37
C GLY A 16 5.58 -19.17 10.25
N PRO A 17 5.24 -20.45 10.51
CA PRO A 17 4.80 -21.39 9.47
C PRO A 17 3.46 -20.97 8.86
N PRO A 18 2.98 -21.59 7.76
CA PRO A 18 1.65 -21.32 7.24
C PRO A 18 0.57 -21.54 8.29
N HIS A 19 -0.55 -20.83 8.18
CA HIS A 19 -1.72 -20.96 9.07
C HIS A 19 -1.50 -20.60 10.56
N SER A 20 -0.35 -20.03 10.93
CA SER A 20 -0.07 -19.50 12.28
C SER A 20 -0.76 -18.17 12.61
N GLY A 21 -1.56 -17.59 11.70
CA GLY A 21 -2.23 -16.31 11.95
C GLY A 21 -1.39 -15.05 11.67
N LYS A 22 -0.21 -15.17 11.02
CA LYS A 22 0.65 -14.01 10.67
C LYS A 22 -0.09 -12.86 9.99
N SER A 23 -0.89 -13.14 8.97
CA SER A 23 -1.62 -12.11 8.23
C SER A 23 -2.62 -11.35 9.13
N VAL A 24 -3.22 -12.05 10.09
CA VAL A 24 -4.13 -11.47 11.10
C VAL A 24 -3.34 -10.63 12.12
N LEU A 25 -2.18 -11.12 12.56
CA LEU A 25 -1.29 -10.38 13.45
C LEU A 25 -0.82 -9.07 12.80
N ILE A 26 -0.27 -9.13 11.59
CA ILE A 26 0.22 -7.95 10.85
C ILE A 26 -0.89 -6.93 10.65
N TYR A 27 -2.07 -7.39 10.25
CA TYR A 27 -3.25 -6.54 10.07
C TYR A 27 -3.67 -5.87 11.38
N SER A 28 -3.68 -6.62 12.48
CA SER A 28 -4.03 -6.11 13.81
C SER A 28 -3.01 -5.08 14.28
N LEU A 29 -1.71 -5.41 14.21
CA LEU A 29 -0.60 -4.52 14.58
C LEU A 29 -0.69 -3.20 13.83
N THR A 30 -0.86 -3.26 12.50
CA THR A 30 -0.99 -2.08 11.64
C THR A 30 -2.12 -1.16 12.10
N LYS A 31 -3.24 -1.72 12.56
CA LYS A 31 -4.42 -0.93 12.96
C LYS A 31 -4.27 -0.41 14.39
N SER A 32 -3.74 -1.20 15.31
CA SER A 32 -3.45 -0.78 16.68
C SER A 32 -2.37 0.31 16.73
N LEU A 33 -1.28 0.16 15.97
CA LEU A 33 -0.21 1.17 15.87
C LEU A 33 -0.75 2.51 15.36
N ARG A 34 -1.57 2.49 14.31
CA ARG A 34 -2.22 3.72 13.80
C ARG A 34 -3.19 4.33 14.82
N ALA A 35 -3.95 3.51 15.53
CA ALA A 35 -4.91 4.00 16.53
C ALA A 35 -4.22 4.74 17.70
N ILE A 36 -2.92 4.47 17.94
CA ILE A 36 -2.12 5.16 18.95
C ILE A 36 -1.16 6.21 18.34
N GLY A 37 -1.37 6.62 17.08
CA GLY A 37 -0.63 7.70 16.43
C GLY A 37 0.68 7.31 15.75
N ILE A 38 0.98 6.02 15.60
CA ILE A 38 2.15 5.54 14.84
C ILE A 38 1.73 5.30 13.39
N GLU A 39 1.78 6.33 12.55
CA GLU A 39 1.25 6.33 11.18
C GLU A 39 2.31 6.07 10.10
N GLN A 40 3.54 6.51 10.36
CA GLN A 40 4.71 6.38 9.48
C GLN A 40 5.29 4.97 9.64
N HIS A 41 4.58 3.99 9.10
CA HIS A 41 5.06 2.62 8.90
C HIS A 41 4.33 1.97 7.72
N TYR A 42 4.97 0.98 7.10
CA TYR A 42 4.44 0.27 5.94
C TYR A 42 4.55 -1.24 6.08
N THR A 43 3.56 -1.96 5.57
CA THR A 43 3.59 -3.42 5.52
C THR A 43 4.07 -3.85 4.14
N LEU A 44 5.30 -4.38 4.07
CA LEU A 44 5.85 -4.93 2.85
C LEU A 44 5.50 -6.41 2.74
N ARG A 45 4.69 -6.76 1.75
CA ARG A 45 4.40 -8.16 1.41
C ARG A 45 5.57 -8.73 0.61
N ALA A 46 6.49 -9.38 1.33
CA ALA A 46 7.66 -10.08 0.83
C ALA A 46 7.35 -11.57 0.59
N CYS A 47 6.16 -11.85 0.05
CA CYS A 47 5.77 -13.17 -0.43
C CYS A 47 4.81 -12.98 -1.62
N PRO A 48 5.00 -13.63 -2.76
CA PRO A 48 4.13 -13.53 -3.93
C PRO A 48 2.86 -14.39 -3.74
N ASP A 49 2.27 -14.41 -2.54
CA ASP A 49 1.10 -15.22 -2.23
C ASP A 49 -0.22 -14.54 -2.59
N GLY A 50 -0.18 -13.30 -3.06
CA GLY A 50 -1.35 -12.53 -3.48
C GLY A 50 -2.23 -12.02 -2.33
N GLU A 51 -1.81 -12.15 -1.06
CA GLU A 51 -2.58 -11.69 0.10
C GLU A 51 -2.29 -10.20 0.44
N GLY A 52 -3.19 -9.58 1.20
CA GLY A 52 -3.06 -8.17 1.64
C GLY A 52 -4.12 -7.83 2.69
N ASP A 53 -4.22 -6.58 3.13
CA ASP A 53 -5.21 -6.21 4.17
C ASP A 53 -6.65 -6.54 3.76
N TRP A 54 -6.93 -6.45 2.46
CA TRP A 54 -8.21 -6.82 1.85
C TRP A 54 -8.58 -8.30 2.07
N SER A 55 -7.62 -9.22 2.18
CA SER A 55 -7.91 -10.64 2.42
C SER A 55 -8.36 -10.93 3.85
N ASN A 56 -8.12 -10.00 4.77
CA ASN A 56 -8.66 -10.05 6.14
C ASN A 56 -10.02 -9.32 6.26
N GLU A 57 -10.32 -8.39 5.35
CA GLU A 57 -11.54 -7.57 5.40
C GLU A 57 -12.66 -8.09 4.48
N ALA A 58 -12.36 -8.94 3.49
CA ALA A 58 -13.33 -9.48 2.53
C ALA A 58 -13.82 -10.90 2.88
N PRO A 59 -15.05 -11.29 2.45
CA PRO A 59 -15.55 -12.65 2.58
C PRO A 59 -14.65 -13.69 1.90
N GLN A 60 -14.40 -14.84 2.54
CA GLN A 60 -13.47 -15.87 2.04
C GLN A 60 -13.74 -16.39 0.62
N PRO A 61 -14.99 -16.59 0.16
CA PRO A 61 -15.25 -16.98 -1.22
C PRO A 61 -14.72 -15.93 -2.21
N LEU A 62 -14.94 -14.65 -1.91
CA LEU A 62 -14.44 -13.54 -2.73
C LEU A 62 -12.91 -13.47 -2.70
N VAL A 63 -12.29 -13.68 -1.53
CA VAL A 63 -10.83 -13.74 -1.41
C VAL A 63 -10.24 -14.83 -2.28
N THR A 64 -10.86 -16.00 -2.30
CA THR A 64 -10.39 -17.13 -3.10
C THR A 64 -10.51 -16.85 -4.60
N GLU A 65 -11.60 -16.20 -5.01
CA GLU A 65 -11.90 -15.88 -6.41
C GLU A 65 -10.94 -14.84 -7.00
N ILE A 66 -10.61 -13.79 -6.27
CA ILE A 66 -9.81 -12.66 -6.80
C ILE A 66 -8.32 -12.73 -6.45
N ARG A 67 -7.89 -13.75 -5.70
CA ARG A 67 -6.49 -13.92 -5.29
C ARG A 67 -5.65 -14.42 -6.46
N ILE A 68 -4.73 -13.59 -6.90
CA ILE A 68 -3.71 -13.94 -7.90
C ILE A 68 -2.38 -14.12 -7.17
N LYS A 69 -1.83 -15.34 -7.19
CA LYS A 69 -0.49 -15.64 -6.68
C LYS A 69 0.55 -15.32 -7.76
N GLY A 70 1.67 -14.74 -7.36
CA GLY A 70 2.82 -14.56 -8.21
C GLY A 70 3.82 -15.72 -8.08
N GLU A 71 4.95 -15.57 -8.76
CA GLU A 71 6.03 -16.55 -8.74
C GLU A 71 7.28 -16.00 -8.03
N TRP A 72 8.05 -16.91 -7.42
CA TRP A 72 9.34 -16.60 -6.83
C TRP A 72 10.41 -16.58 -7.91
N THR A 73 10.60 -15.44 -8.55
CA THR A 73 11.69 -15.21 -9.52
C THR A 73 12.88 -14.51 -8.84
N ASP A 74 14.09 -14.70 -9.37
CA ASP A 74 15.29 -13.98 -8.87
C ASP A 74 15.09 -12.46 -8.92
N ARG A 75 14.44 -11.98 -9.98
CA ARG A 75 14.06 -10.58 -10.14
C ARG A 75 13.15 -10.11 -9.01
N TRP A 76 12.14 -10.89 -8.65
CA TRP A 76 11.23 -10.57 -7.54
C TRP A 76 11.99 -10.51 -6.20
N VAL A 77 12.89 -11.47 -5.93
CA VAL A 77 13.66 -11.52 -4.68
C VAL A 77 14.57 -10.30 -4.58
N GLN A 78 15.38 -10.03 -5.61
CA GLN A 78 16.27 -8.87 -5.67
C GLN A 78 15.49 -7.56 -5.46
N ARG A 79 14.26 -7.48 -5.96
CA ARG A 79 13.44 -6.29 -5.79
C ARG A 79 12.94 -6.11 -4.36
N ILE A 80 12.48 -7.17 -3.70
CA ILE A 80 12.10 -7.09 -2.29
C ILE A 80 13.30 -6.67 -1.44
N ARG A 81 14.48 -7.23 -1.72
CA ARG A 81 15.73 -6.81 -1.05
C ARG A 81 16.02 -5.33 -1.28
N ARG A 82 15.83 -4.82 -2.50
CA ARG A 82 15.94 -3.39 -2.81
C ARG A 82 14.94 -2.56 -2.00
N ASP A 83 13.67 -2.97 -1.96
CA ASP A 83 12.60 -2.24 -1.25
C ASP A 83 12.84 -2.25 0.28
N ILE A 84 13.43 -3.31 0.85
CA ILE A 84 13.84 -3.35 2.26
C ILE A 84 15.04 -2.44 2.51
N ASN A 85 16.08 -2.51 1.67
CA ASN A 85 17.29 -1.73 1.85
C ASN A 85 17.07 -0.22 1.62
N ASN A 86 16.19 0.14 0.69
CA ASN A 86 15.84 1.52 0.35
C ASN A 86 14.52 1.98 1.00
N ARG A 87 14.12 1.35 2.11
CA ARG A 87 12.86 1.64 2.77
C ARG A 87 12.75 3.11 3.18
N GLN A 88 11.59 3.70 2.91
CA GLN A 88 11.32 5.10 3.25
C GLN A 88 10.63 5.22 4.61
N LEU A 89 9.93 4.17 5.03
CA LEU A 89 9.28 4.09 6.32
C LEU A 89 9.76 2.83 7.05
N PRO A 90 9.63 2.76 8.38
CA PRO A 90 9.75 1.50 9.09
C PRO A 90 8.82 0.44 8.49
N LEU A 91 9.34 -0.79 8.36
CA LEU A 91 8.65 -1.88 7.68
C LEU A 91 8.21 -2.99 8.63
N LEU A 92 6.98 -3.48 8.43
CA LEU A 92 6.59 -4.83 8.81
C LEU A 92 6.71 -5.72 7.56
N VAL A 93 7.65 -6.66 7.58
CA VAL A 93 8.00 -7.49 6.42
C VAL A 93 7.37 -8.87 6.56
N ASP A 94 6.41 -9.17 5.69
CA ASP A 94 5.71 -10.45 5.62
C ASP A 94 6.39 -11.38 4.61
N VAL A 95 7.21 -12.31 5.09
CA VAL A 95 8.04 -13.20 4.27
C VAL A 95 7.33 -14.51 3.88
N GLY A 96 6.05 -14.66 4.20
CA GLY A 96 5.32 -15.90 3.99
C GLY A 96 5.69 -16.99 5.00
N GLY A 97 5.14 -18.20 4.80
CA GLY A 97 5.24 -19.30 5.78
C GLY A 97 6.26 -20.38 5.47
N ARG A 98 6.81 -20.43 4.25
CA ARG A 98 7.74 -21.48 3.81
C ARG A 98 8.88 -20.87 2.97
N PRO A 99 9.77 -20.07 3.59
CA PRO A 99 10.90 -19.52 2.86
C PRO A 99 11.85 -20.65 2.45
N THR A 100 12.34 -20.63 1.21
CA THR A 100 13.47 -21.48 0.80
C THR A 100 14.80 -20.88 1.29
N PRO A 101 15.90 -21.67 1.33
CA PRO A 101 17.20 -21.14 1.74
C PRO A 101 17.66 -19.92 0.93
N GLU A 102 17.38 -19.88 -0.36
CA GLU A 102 17.70 -18.75 -1.24
C GLU A 102 16.89 -17.50 -0.87
N GLN A 103 15.68 -17.67 -0.37
CA GLN A 103 14.78 -16.60 0.07
C GLN A 103 15.17 -16.07 1.46
N MET A 104 15.86 -16.86 2.28
CA MET A 104 16.38 -16.42 3.58
C MET A 104 17.44 -15.31 3.43
N ALA A 105 18.05 -15.14 2.26
CA ALA A 105 18.95 -14.01 1.99
C ALA A 105 18.27 -12.64 2.15
N MET A 106 16.93 -12.56 2.09
CA MET A 106 16.19 -11.32 2.38
C MET A 106 16.10 -11.02 3.88
N PHE A 107 16.28 -12.03 4.73
CA PHE A 107 16.15 -11.85 6.18
C PHE A 107 17.29 -11.01 6.71
N SER A 108 18.50 -11.16 6.16
CA SER A 108 19.66 -10.34 6.54
C SER A 108 19.52 -8.86 6.17
N ASP A 109 18.57 -8.50 5.29
CA ASP A 109 18.26 -7.11 4.99
C ASP A 109 17.30 -6.50 6.03
N CYS A 110 16.68 -7.33 6.88
CA CYS A 110 15.88 -6.87 8.01
C CYS A 110 16.76 -6.54 9.23
N THR A 111 16.15 -5.90 10.24
CA THR A 111 16.83 -5.46 11.47
C THR A 111 16.33 -6.19 12.72
N HIS A 112 15.04 -6.52 12.74
CA HIS A 112 14.35 -7.11 13.87
C HIS A 112 13.44 -8.25 13.41
N ALA A 113 12.99 -9.08 14.35
CA ALA A 113 12.05 -10.16 14.06
C ALA A 113 10.95 -10.30 15.13
N ILE A 114 9.78 -10.74 14.69
CA ILE A 114 8.66 -11.24 15.51
C ILE A 114 8.39 -12.66 15.02
N LEU A 115 8.39 -13.63 15.93
CA LEU A 115 8.05 -15.01 15.63
C LEU A 115 6.67 -15.37 16.18
N LEU A 116 5.90 -16.08 15.37
CA LEU A 116 4.58 -16.61 15.70
C LEU A 116 4.47 -18.06 15.25
N THR A 117 4.61 -19.00 16.19
CA THR A 117 4.79 -20.43 15.90
C THR A 117 3.85 -21.31 16.73
N PRO A 118 3.16 -22.30 16.13
CA PRO A 118 2.20 -23.16 16.84
C PRO A 118 2.83 -24.38 17.52
N ASP A 119 4.10 -24.68 17.27
CA ASP A 119 4.77 -25.88 17.80
C ASP A 119 6.27 -25.64 17.99
N ALA A 120 6.93 -26.57 18.70
CA ALA A 120 8.34 -26.45 19.03
C ALA A 120 9.26 -26.61 17.80
N GLU A 121 8.90 -27.45 16.83
CA GLU A 121 9.70 -27.72 15.64
C GLU A 121 9.79 -26.47 14.74
N SER A 122 8.65 -25.87 14.43
CA SER A 122 8.60 -24.62 13.67
C SER A 122 9.28 -23.48 14.42
N ARG A 123 9.12 -23.41 15.75
CA ARG A 123 9.82 -22.42 16.58
C ARG A 123 11.33 -22.56 16.49
N GLU A 124 11.86 -23.77 16.60
CA GLU A 124 13.30 -24.04 16.50
C GLU A 124 13.84 -23.60 15.13
N TRP A 125 13.16 -23.98 14.06
CA TRP A 125 13.55 -23.62 12.70
C TRP A 125 13.56 -22.09 12.48
N TRP A 126 12.49 -21.40 12.86
CA TRP A 126 12.39 -19.94 12.69
C TRP A 126 13.37 -19.19 13.59
N SER A 127 13.63 -19.68 14.81
CA SER A 127 14.61 -19.09 15.72
C SER A 127 16.03 -19.21 15.16
N ALA A 128 16.37 -20.36 14.58
CA ALA A 128 17.66 -20.55 13.91
C ALA A 128 17.82 -19.59 12.73
N ALA A 129 16.81 -19.49 11.85
CA ALA A 129 16.85 -18.59 10.69
C ALA A 129 17.01 -17.11 11.09
N VAL A 130 16.31 -16.66 12.14
CA VAL A 130 16.44 -15.29 12.69
C VAL A 130 17.84 -15.07 13.26
N SER A 131 18.38 -16.03 14.01
CA SER A 131 19.71 -15.94 14.61
C SER A 131 20.83 -15.94 13.55
N GLU A 132 20.75 -16.80 12.55
CA GLU A 132 21.71 -16.86 11.43
C GLU A 132 21.71 -15.56 10.62
N SER A 133 20.56 -14.90 10.54
CA SER A 133 20.39 -13.61 9.84
C SER A 133 20.79 -12.40 10.68
N GLY A 134 21.21 -12.59 11.94
CA GLY A 134 21.65 -11.51 12.83
C GLY A 134 20.53 -10.57 13.30
N LEU A 135 19.28 -11.03 13.27
CA LEU A 135 18.11 -10.20 13.60
C LEU A 135 17.88 -10.08 15.11
N THR A 136 17.52 -8.88 15.56
CA THR A 136 17.13 -8.68 16.96
C THR A 136 15.69 -9.16 17.18
N LEU A 137 15.52 -10.19 18.01
CA LEU A 137 14.20 -10.76 18.30
C LEU A 137 13.40 -9.85 19.25
N LEU A 138 12.26 -9.36 18.79
CA LEU A 138 11.35 -8.51 19.58
C LEU A 138 10.32 -9.35 20.33
N ALA A 139 9.83 -10.43 19.72
CA ALA A 139 8.84 -11.31 20.31
C ALA A 139 8.95 -12.74 19.78
N ASP A 140 8.66 -13.71 20.65
CA ASP A 140 8.58 -15.14 20.37
C ASP A 140 7.25 -15.66 20.95
N LEU A 141 6.24 -15.74 20.09
CA LEU A 141 4.85 -15.96 20.47
C LEU A 141 4.38 -17.34 20.01
N HIS A 142 3.68 -18.02 20.90
CA HIS A 142 2.99 -19.25 20.57
C HIS A 142 1.62 -18.95 19.95
N SER A 143 1.34 -19.50 18.77
CA SER A 143 0.04 -19.40 18.12
C SER A 143 -0.83 -20.61 18.48
N ASP A 144 -1.89 -20.41 19.24
CA ASP A 144 -2.83 -21.47 19.61
C ASP A 144 -4.27 -21.10 19.23
N LEU A 145 -4.83 -21.73 18.20
CA LEU A 145 -6.17 -21.39 17.73
C LEU A 145 -7.26 -21.53 18.80
N HIS A 146 -7.12 -22.49 19.72
CA HIS A 146 -8.12 -22.84 20.72
C HIS A 146 -7.67 -22.56 22.16
N GLY A 147 -6.49 -21.97 22.33
CA GLY A 147 -5.92 -21.63 23.63
C GLY A 147 -6.49 -20.33 24.21
N GLU A 148 -5.80 -19.84 25.23
CA GLU A 148 -6.11 -18.58 25.90
C GLU A 148 -4.97 -17.58 25.72
N ASN A 149 -5.31 -16.32 25.44
CA ASN A 149 -4.32 -15.24 25.32
C ASN A 149 -3.60 -15.03 26.65
N ARG A 150 -2.27 -15.11 26.66
CA ARG A 150 -1.46 -14.99 27.88
C ARG A 150 -0.12 -14.32 27.60
N LEU A 151 0.33 -13.48 28.52
CA LEU A 151 1.67 -12.91 28.53
C LEU A 151 2.52 -13.67 29.55
N ASP A 152 3.66 -14.21 29.11
CA ASP A 152 4.60 -14.93 29.95
C ASP A 152 5.78 -14.04 30.36
N ARG A 153 6.25 -13.17 29.45
CA ARG A 153 7.41 -12.30 29.67
C ARG A 153 7.37 -11.08 28.77
N VAL A 154 7.87 -9.93 29.25
CA VAL A 154 8.06 -8.71 28.44
C VAL A 154 9.52 -8.53 28.02
N GLU A 155 10.46 -8.67 28.96
CA GLU A 155 11.90 -8.44 28.73
C GLU A 155 12.74 -9.72 28.88
N PRO A 156 13.79 -9.94 28.06
CA PRO A 156 14.26 -9.07 26.96
C PRO A 156 13.45 -9.25 25.66
N VAL A 157 12.66 -10.31 25.56
CA VAL A 157 11.80 -10.68 24.41
C VAL A 157 10.38 -10.85 24.92
N VAL A 158 9.39 -10.34 24.20
CA VAL A 158 7.98 -10.58 24.54
C VAL A 158 7.64 -12.03 24.23
N THR A 159 7.22 -12.79 25.24
CA THR A 159 6.79 -14.18 25.06
C THR A 159 5.41 -14.39 25.64
N GLY A 160 4.64 -15.28 25.03
CA GLY A 160 3.27 -15.57 25.44
C GLY A 160 2.52 -16.38 24.40
N VAL A 161 1.20 -16.48 24.61
CA VAL A 161 0.28 -17.17 23.71
C VAL A 161 -0.65 -16.13 23.08
N LEU A 162 -0.74 -16.17 21.74
CA LEU A 162 -1.81 -15.53 20.99
C LEU A 162 -2.78 -16.58 20.50
N ALA A 163 -4.04 -16.41 20.87
CA ALA A 163 -5.12 -17.32 20.54
C ALA A 163 -6.21 -16.69 19.69
N GLY A 164 -6.93 -17.53 18.93
CA GLY A 164 -8.06 -17.10 18.11
C GLY A 164 -7.69 -16.19 16.92
N LEU A 165 -6.48 -16.35 16.36
CA LEU A 165 -6.01 -15.58 15.20
C LEU A 165 -6.67 -16.05 13.89
N GLU A 166 -7.98 -15.88 13.81
CA GLU A 166 -8.80 -16.14 12.62
C GLU A 166 -9.01 -14.88 11.78
N ARG A 167 -9.24 -15.04 10.47
CA ARG A 167 -9.60 -13.91 9.61
C ARG A 167 -10.92 -13.30 10.11
N SER A 168 -11.08 -11.99 9.93
CA SER A 168 -12.17 -11.17 10.50
C SER A 168 -12.09 -10.91 12.01
N ASN A 169 -11.23 -11.58 12.76
CA ASN A 169 -10.93 -11.25 14.15
C ASN A 169 -9.71 -10.33 14.25
N ARG A 170 -9.65 -9.53 15.31
CA ARG A 170 -8.42 -8.79 15.67
C ARG A 170 -7.67 -9.54 16.76
N ALA A 171 -6.34 -9.58 16.61
CA ALA A 171 -5.47 -10.01 17.69
C ALA A 171 -5.66 -9.09 18.90
N GLN A 172 -5.65 -9.68 20.09
CA GLN A 172 -5.94 -9.00 21.35
C GLN A 172 -5.31 -9.76 22.52
N GLY A 173 -5.33 -9.14 23.71
CA GLY A 173 -4.88 -9.75 24.95
C GLY A 173 -3.46 -9.35 25.33
N PRO A 174 -2.98 -9.79 26.51
CA PRO A 174 -1.85 -9.17 27.17
C PRO A 174 -0.51 -9.32 26.42
N ALA A 175 -0.28 -10.45 25.73
CA ALA A 175 0.92 -10.62 24.91
C ALA A 175 0.89 -9.75 23.64
N TYR A 176 -0.29 -9.57 23.05
CA TYR A 176 -0.48 -8.69 21.90
C TYR A 176 -0.26 -7.23 22.30
N ASP A 177 -0.83 -6.79 23.42
CA ASP A 177 -0.68 -5.42 23.93
C ASP A 177 0.79 -5.10 24.26
N ALA A 178 1.51 -6.05 24.87
CA ALA A 178 2.95 -5.92 25.13
C ALA A 178 3.76 -5.80 23.83
N LEU A 179 3.41 -6.58 22.79
CA LEU A 179 4.03 -6.46 21.47
C LEU A 179 3.75 -5.10 20.82
N VAL A 180 2.50 -4.61 20.89
CA VAL A 180 2.14 -3.28 20.37
C VAL A 180 2.95 -2.19 21.06
N GLN A 181 3.08 -2.24 22.39
CA GLN A 181 3.90 -1.27 23.14
C GLN A 181 5.37 -1.31 22.74
N ARG A 182 5.93 -2.50 22.58
CA ARG A 182 7.32 -2.68 22.14
C ARG A 182 7.56 -2.11 20.74
N LEU A 183 6.65 -2.38 19.81
CA LEU A 183 6.72 -1.80 18.47
C LEU A 183 6.50 -0.29 18.50
N ALA A 184 5.58 0.23 19.31
CA ALA A 184 5.38 1.66 19.45
C ALA A 184 6.65 2.34 19.96
N ALA A 185 7.32 1.78 20.97
CA ALA A 185 8.61 2.31 21.45
C ALA A 185 9.68 2.35 20.34
N LEU A 186 9.77 1.29 19.54
CA LEU A 186 10.73 1.20 18.42
C LEU A 186 10.39 2.16 17.26
N LEU A 187 9.10 2.37 16.97
CA LEU A 187 8.63 3.08 15.78
C LEU A 187 8.26 4.55 16.05
N SER A 188 8.02 4.92 17.30
CA SER A 188 7.58 6.27 17.70
C SER A 188 8.67 7.31 17.53
N ALA A 189 9.92 6.92 17.70
CA ALA A 189 11.05 7.79 17.47
C ALA A 189 10.93 8.34 16.04
N ASN A 190 10.73 9.65 15.93
CA ASN A 190 10.83 10.42 14.70
C ASN A 190 9.63 10.34 13.73
N GLN A 191 8.43 9.96 14.18
CA GLN A 191 7.21 9.98 13.33
C GLN A 191 6.96 11.35 12.67
N THR A 192 7.00 12.42 13.47
CA THR A 192 6.83 13.80 12.99
C THR A 192 7.99 14.24 12.12
N GLU A 193 9.22 13.99 12.58
CA GLU A 193 10.44 14.43 11.89
C GLU A 193 10.62 13.74 10.53
N LEU A 194 10.23 12.46 10.41
CA LEU A 194 10.26 11.71 9.14
C LEU A 194 9.27 12.29 8.13
N LYS A 195 8.07 12.65 8.60
CA LYS A 195 7.06 13.33 7.78
C LYS A 195 7.55 14.71 7.32
N GLU A 196 8.10 15.51 8.23
CA GLU A 196 8.67 16.82 7.92
C GLU A 196 9.84 16.71 6.94
N TYR A 197 10.71 15.71 7.12
CA TYR A 197 11.79 15.40 6.20
C TYR A 197 11.26 15.14 4.79
N TYR A 198 10.27 14.26 4.62
CA TYR A 198 9.74 13.97 3.29
C TYR A 198 9.00 15.14 2.66
N LEU A 199 8.29 15.95 3.45
CA LEU A 199 7.69 17.19 2.94
C LEU A 199 8.75 18.18 2.44
N ALA A 200 9.89 18.27 3.13
CA ALA A 200 11.01 19.13 2.72
C ALA A 200 11.78 18.58 1.51
N GLU A 201 11.87 17.26 1.36
CA GLU A 201 12.53 16.56 0.24
C GLU A 201 11.59 16.32 -0.96
N ALA A 202 10.43 16.98 -1.01
CA ALA A 202 9.60 16.99 -2.20
C ALA A 202 10.40 17.52 -3.42
N PRO A 203 10.05 17.12 -4.66
CA PRO A 203 10.74 17.58 -5.85
C PRO A 203 10.85 19.11 -5.89
N LYS A 204 12.08 19.62 -6.03
CA LYS A 204 12.40 21.06 -5.82
C LYS A 204 11.77 21.97 -6.87
N GLU A 205 11.36 21.41 -8.00
CA GLU A 205 10.62 22.08 -9.06
C GLU A 205 9.12 22.26 -8.75
N ILE A 206 8.63 21.76 -7.60
CA ILE A 206 7.24 21.82 -7.19
C ILE A 206 7.09 22.67 -5.92
N ASP A 207 6.51 23.87 -6.06
CA ASP A 207 6.26 24.78 -4.94
C ASP A 207 5.05 24.37 -4.08
N CYS A 208 4.06 23.70 -4.68
CA CYS A 208 2.85 23.28 -3.97
C CYS A 208 3.00 21.85 -3.42
N VAL A 209 3.48 21.75 -2.18
CA VAL A 209 3.57 20.48 -1.46
C VAL A 209 2.39 20.35 -0.50
N VAL A 210 1.60 19.29 -0.66
CA VAL A 210 0.37 19.03 0.08
C VAL A 210 0.57 17.82 0.98
N ASP A 211 0.33 18.02 2.26
CA ASP A 211 0.09 16.95 3.24
C ASP A 211 -1.41 16.64 3.23
N LEU A 212 -1.78 15.52 2.60
CA LEU A 212 -3.17 15.16 2.35
C LEU A 212 -3.96 14.96 3.66
N ASP A 213 -3.32 14.45 4.71
CA ASP A 213 -3.98 14.23 5.99
C ASP A 213 -4.25 15.57 6.70
N ARG A 214 -3.29 16.49 6.68
CA ARG A 214 -3.47 17.85 7.19
C ARG A 214 -4.50 18.64 6.39
N LEU A 215 -4.57 18.42 5.08
CA LEU A 215 -5.56 19.05 4.22
C LEU A 215 -6.98 18.56 4.57
N ALA A 216 -7.16 17.25 4.81
CA ALA A 216 -8.44 16.71 5.25
C ALA A 216 -8.92 17.35 6.57
N VAL A 217 -8.01 17.56 7.54
CA VAL A 217 -8.32 18.29 8.78
C VAL A 217 -8.68 19.75 8.49
N THR A 218 -7.94 20.41 7.60
CA THR A 218 -8.19 21.81 7.23
C THR A 218 -9.58 21.99 6.58
N LEU A 219 -10.03 21.01 5.81
CA LEU A 219 -11.35 21.00 5.16
C LEU A 219 -12.47 20.50 6.09
N GLY A 220 -12.16 20.09 7.33
CA GLY A 220 -13.14 19.60 8.30
C GLY A 220 -13.63 18.17 8.04
N TYR A 221 -12.85 17.36 7.30
CA TYR A 221 -13.17 15.96 7.00
C TYR A 221 -12.56 14.95 7.97
N ALA A 222 -11.64 15.40 8.81
CA ALA A 222 -11.03 14.58 9.85
C ALA A 222 -10.67 15.42 11.07
N GLU A 223 -10.67 14.79 12.24
CA GLU A 223 -10.07 15.35 13.44
C GLU A 223 -8.54 15.23 13.37
N PRO A 224 -7.78 16.11 14.06
CA PRO A 224 -6.33 15.96 14.18
C PRO A 224 -5.93 14.57 14.69
N ASN A 225 -4.98 13.92 14.02
CA ASN A 225 -4.49 12.56 14.31
C ASN A 225 -5.54 11.45 14.16
N ALA A 226 -6.71 11.76 13.58
CA ALA A 226 -7.65 10.73 13.17
C ALA A 226 -7.28 10.18 11.80
N LYS A 227 -7.56 8.91 11.58
CA LYS A 227 -7.43 8.29 10.27
C LYS A 227 -8.34 8.99 9.27
N VAL A 228 -7.76 9.51 8.18
CA VAL A 228 -8.52 10.13 7.10
C VAL A 228 -9.25 9.09 6.26
N HIS A 229 -10.53 9.35 6.06
CA HIS A 229 -11.42 8.58 5.20
C HIS A 229 -12.05 9.53 4.18
N TRP A 230 -11.56 9.45 2.94
CA TRP A 230 -12.07 10.26 1.84
C TRP A 230 -13.37 9.66 1.31
N GLU A 231 -14.39 10.50 1.18
CA GLU A 231 -15.66 10.18 0.52
C GLU A 231 -15.73 10.88 -0.86
N PRO A 232 -16.37 10.27 -1.88
CA PRO A 232 -16.42 10.83 -3.23
C PRO A 232 -16.93 12.28 -3.28
N GLU A 233 -17.94 12.61 -2.46
CA GLU A 233 -18.56 13.93 -2.39
C GLU A 233 -17.62 15.03 -1.89
N GLN A 234 -16.48 14.66 -1.30
CA GLN A 234 -15.45 15.57 -0.82
C GLN A 234 -14.44 15.97 -1.91
N LEU A 235 -14.47 15.34 -3.09
CA LEU A 235 -13.56 15.68 -4.18
C LEU A 235 -13.66 17.14 -4.65
N PRO A 236 -14.87 17.70 -4.89
CA PRO A 236 -14.98 19.06 -5.41
C PRO A 236 -14.27 20.10 -4.54
N SER A 237 -14.55 20.07 -3.24
CA SER A 237 -13.94 20.99 -2.26
C SER A 237 -12.44 20.75 -2.06
N LEU A 238 -11.99 19.51 -2.13
CA LEU A 238 -10.55 19.19 -2.13
C LEU A 238 -9.85 19.84 -3.32
N LEU A 239 -10.42 19.71 -4.52
CA LEU A 239 -9.84 20.27 -5.74
C LEU A 239 -9.91 21.79 -5.75
N ASP A 240 -11.05 22.38 -5.36
CA ASP A 240 -11.26 23.82 -5.30
C ASP A 240 -10.30 24.54 -4.32
N TYR A 241 -9.82 23.83 -3.29
CA TYR A 241 -8.83 24.36 -2.35
C TYR A 241 -7.42 24.46 -2.95
N LEU A 242 -7.12 23.68 -3.99
CA LEU A 242 -5.80 23.56 -4.58
C LEU A 242 -5.67 24.38 -5.87
N PRO A 243 -4.45 24.79 -6.26
CA PRO A 243 -4.25 25.49 -7.52
C PRO A 243 -4.37 24.52 -8.72
N GLN A 244 -5.24 24.84 -9.67
CA GLN A 244 -5.40 24.08 -10.91
C GLN A 244 -4.19 24.23 -11.84
N ALA A 245 -3.87 23.19 -12.60
CA ALA A 245 -2.84 23.20 -13.65
C ALA A 245 -1.47 23.72 -13.17
N THR A 246 -1.17 23.51 -11.89
CA THR A 246 0.05 23.95 -11.20
C THR A 246 0.82 22.73 -10.72
N PRO A 247 2.17 22.74 -10.70
CA PRO A 247 2.94 21.63 -10.15
C PRO A 247 2.49 21.29 -8.74
N LEU A 248 2.26 20.00 -8.46
CA LEU A 248 1.68 19.53 -7.21
C LEU A 248 2.39 18.26 -6.70
N ALA A 249 2.83 18.28 -5.45
CA ALA A 249 3.46 17.15 -4.77
C ALA A 249 2.58 16.74 -3.58
N VAL A 250 2.12 15.49 -3.53
CA VAL A 250 1.18 15.02 -2.49
C VAL A 250 1.84 13.97 -1.59
N TYR A 251 1.98 14.32 -0.32
CA TYR A 251 2.36 13.42 0.76
C TYR A 251 1.10 12.88 1.46
N GLY A 252 1.15 11.63 1.92
CA GLY A 252 0.08 11.02 2.71
C GLY A 252 -0.72 9.95 1.95
N ARG A 253 -1.65 9.31 2.66
CA ARG A 253 -2.36 8.12 2.16
C ARG A 253 -3.64 8.53 1.42
N GLY A 254 -3.57 8.60 0.09
CA GLY A 254 -4.75 8.78 -0.76
C GLY A 254 -5.30 7.45 -1.29
N THR A 255 -6.58 7.41 -1.63
CA THR A 255 -7.13 6.36 -2.49
C THR A 255 -6.64 6.56 -3.93
N ASN A 256 -6.72 5.52 -4.76
CA ASN A 256 -6.42 5.62 -6.19
C ASN A 256 -7.24 6.71 -6.90
N TRP A 257 -8.51 6.91 -6.53
CA TRP A 257 -9.35 7.94 -7.13
C TRP A 257 -8.99 9.36 -6.66
N VAL A 258 -8.60 9.56 -5.39
CA VAL A 258 -8.08 10.86 -4.93
C VAL A 258 -6.78 11.20 -5.68
N GLN A 259 -5.85 10.25 -5.74
CA GLN A 259 -4.56 10.42 -6.42
C GLN A 259 -4.75 10.68 -7.92
N ALA A 260 -5.65 9.96 -8.58
CA ALA A 260 -5.99 10.19 -9.98
C ALA A 260 -6.64 11.58 -10.21
N ALA A 261 -7.54 12.01 -9.32
CA ALA A 261 -8.16 13.34 -9.39
C ALA A 261 -7.12 14.45 -9.27
N LEU A 262 -6.23 14.38 -8.28
CA LEU A 262 -5.18 15.37 -8.05
C LEU A 262 -4.17 15.42 -9.21
N ALA A 263 -3.75 14.26 -9.73
CA ALA A 263 -2.87 14.19 -10.90
C ALA A 263 -3.53 14.80 -12.15
N ARG A 264 -4.83 14.53 -12.34
CA ARG A 264 -5.62 15.07 -13.44
C ARG A 264 -5.87 16.58 -13.31
N TYR A 265 -5.97 17.09 -12.08
CA TYR A 265 -6.16 18.51 -11.77
C TYR A 265 -4.88 19.34 -11.94
N ALA A 266 -3.73 18.74 -11.65
CA ALA A 266 -2.41 19.32 -11.89
C ALA A 266 -2.02 19.33 -13.38
N ALA A 267 -2.50 18.36 -14.18
CA ALA A 267 -2.16 18.26 -15.60
C ALA A 267 -2.54 19.56 -16.37
N PRO A 268 -1.68 20.06 -17.29
CA PRO A 268 -0.46 19.42 -17.81
C PRO A 268 0.81 19.67 -16.97
N ALA A 269 0.71 20.34 -15.82
CA ALA A 269 1.85 20.53 -14.94
C ALA A 269 2.26 19.22 -14.23
N VAL A 270 3.44 19.25 -13.61
CA VAL A 270 4.03 18.07 -12.97
C VAL A 270 3.22 17.67 -11.74
N TYR A 271 2.91 16.38 -11.64
CA TYR A 271 2.34 15.79 -10.43
C TYR A 271 3.31 14.77 -9.85
N ALA A 272 3.56 14.85 -8.54
CA ALA A 272 4.31 13.85 -7.79
C ALA A 272 3.53 13.39 -6.57
N SER A 273 3.73 12.15 -6.16
CA SER A 273 3.19 11.60 -4.91
C SER A 273 4.21 10.75 -4.19
N PHE A 274 4.09 10.69 -2.87
CA PHE A 274 4.96 9.87 -2.04
C PHE A 274 4.46 8.41 -2.00
N ASP A 275 5.27 7.46 -2.47
CA ASP A 275 5.05 6.02 -2.29
C ASP A 275 5.95 5.50 -1.15
N PRO A 276 5.41 4.84 -0.12
CA PRO A 276 6.19 4.33 1.02
C PRO A 276 7.35 3.38 0.67
N ARG A 277 7.37 2.78 -0.53
CA ARG A 277 8.44 1.90 -1.00
C ARG A 277 9.46 2.63 -1.87
N LEU A 278 9.05 3.68 -2.58
CA LEU A 278 9.84 4.31 -3.63
C LEU A 278 10.27 5.75 -3.29
N GLY A 279 9.63 6.38 -2.30
CA GLY A 279 9.79 7.80 -2.00
C GLY A 279 8.93 8.64 -2.94
N TRP A 280 9.40 9.84 -3.28
CA TRP A 280 8.72 10.70 -4.23
C TRP A 280 8.79 10.14 -5.65
N VAL A 281 7.62 9.87 -6.23
CA VAL A 281 7.47 9.40 -7.62
C VAL A 281 6.61 10.38 -8.41
N GLN A 282 6.90 10.53 -9.69
CA GLN A 282 6.26 11.49 -10.58
C GLN A 282 5.32 10.78 -11.55
N ALA A 283 4.11 11.32 -11.74
CA ALA A 283 3.24 10.87 -12.80
C ALA A 283 3.85 11.18 -14.17
N ARG A 284 3.83 10.21 -15.09
CA ARG A 284 4.32 10.39 -16.46
C ARG A 284 3.25 10.03 -17.46
N SER A 285 3.14 10.80 -18.54
CA SER A 285 2.34 10.40 -19.70
C SER A 285 2.96 9.16 -20.33
N LEU A 286 2.13 8.15 -20.56
CA LEU A 286 2.50 6.88 -21.17
C LEU A 286 2.35 6.93 -22.68
N SER A 287 3.10 6.09 -23.38
CA SER A 287 3.00 5.95 -24.83
C SER A 287 1.65 5.30 -25.19
N GLN A 288 0.92 5.91 -26.14
CA GLN A 288 -0.39 5.40 -26.56
C GLN A 288 -0.29 4.65 -27.88
N GLN A 289 -0.35 3.32 -27.83
CA GLN A 289 -0.26 2.42 -28.99
C GLN A 289 -1.06 1.14 -28.73
N GLU A 290 -1.18 0.28 -29.73
CA GLU A 290 -1.72 -1.07 -29.51
C GLU A 290 -0.81 -1.83 -28.54
N ILE A 291 -1.38 -2.51 -27.54
CA ILE A 291 -0.61 -3.18 -26.49
C ILE A 291 0.07 -4.43 -27.06
N PRO A 292 1.42 -4.51 -27.03
CA PRO A 292 2.13 -5.73 -27.37
C PRO A 292 1.87 -6.85 -26.36
N ALA A 293 2.03 -8.11 -26.80
CA ALA A 293 1.82 -9.28 -25.93
C ALA A 293 2.80 -9.31 -24.75
N GLU A 294 4.01 -8.77 -24.95
CA GLU A 294 5.08 -8.66 -23.96
C GLU A 294 4.95 -7.46 -23.01
N ASN A 295 3.94 -6.60 -23.17
CA ASN A 295 3.75 -5.46 -22.28
C ASN A 295 3.45 -5.97 -20.85
N PRO A 296 4.21 -5.56 -19.83
CA PRO A 296 3.95 -6.01 -18.46
C PRO A 296 2.62 -5.47 -17.90
N LEU A 297 2.04 -4.45 -18.55
CA LEU A 297 0.70 -3.97 -18.29
C LEU A 297 -0.27 -4.42 -19.39
N GLN A 298 -1.22 -5.28 -19.04
CA GLN A 298 -2.23 -5.78 -19.98
C GLN A 298 -3.58 -5.09 -19.73
N VAL A 299 -4.44 -5.06 -20.75
CA VAL A 299 -5.73 -4.36 -20.68
C VAL A 299 -6.85 -5.15 -21.37
N LYS A 300 -8.03 -5.17 -20.77
CA LYS A 300 -9.28 -5.48 -21.45
C LYS A 300 -10.01 -4.18 -21.74
N LYS A 301 -10.47 -4.04 -22.98
CA LYS A 301 -11.18 -2.85 -23.45
C LYS A 301 -12.64 -3.19 -23.73
N ASP A 302 -13.55 -2.48 -23.08
CA ASP A 302 -14.98 -2.44 -23.39
C ASP A 302 -15.34 -1.03 -23.89
N GLU A 303 -15.98 -0.93 -25.06
CA GLU A 303 -16.24 0.36 -25.70
C GLU A 303 -17.69 0.46 -26.15
N THR A 304 -18.32 1.59 -25.78
CA THR A 304 -19.68 1.97 -26.21
C THR A 304 -19.62 3.30 -26.98
N ASP A 305 -20.77 3.81 -27.40
CA ASP A 305 -20.84 5.11 -28.09
C ASP A 305 -20.46 6.29 -27.21
N VAL A 306 -20.63 6.17 -25.88
CA VAL A 306 -20.47 7.27 -24.92
C VAL A 306 -19.24 7.14 -24.02
N ARG A 307 -18.69 5.93 -23.89
CA ARG A 307 -17.55 5.67 -23.01
C ARG A 307 -16.65 4.55 -23.50
N THR A 308 -15.41 4.58 -23.03
CA THR A 308 -14.48 3.46 -23.05
C THR A 308 -14.18 3.04 -21.61
N HIS A 309 -14.13 1.74 -21.35
CA HIS A 309 -13.67 1.17 -20.09
C HIS A 309 -12.42 0.34 -20.34
N LEU A 310 -11.37 0.68 -19.62
CA LEU A 310 -10.10 -0.02 -19.62
C LEU A 310 -9.91 -0.70 -18.27
N GLU A 311 -9.96 -2.03 -18.28
CA GLU A 311 -9.62 -2.88 -17.14
C GLU A 311 -8.18 -3.35 -17.28
N PHE A 312 -7.29 -2.81 -16.46
CA PHE A 312 -5.88 -3.13 -16.48
C PHE A 312 -5.54 -4.24 -15.48
N PHE A 313 -4.56 -5.06 -15.83
CA PHE A 313 -4.01 -6.09 -14.95
C PHE A 313 -2.52 -6.28 -15.23
N ILE A 314 -1.79 -6.72 -14.21
CA ILE A 314 -0.35 -6.96 -14.25
C ILE A 314 -0.15 -8.48 -14.14
N PRO A 315 0.16 -9.19 -15.25
CA PRO A 315 0.23 -10.65 -15.25
C PRO A 315 1.25 -11.20 -14.25
N GLU A 316 2.42 -10.57 -14.14
CA GLU A 316 3.48 -10.97 -13.20
C GLU A 316 3.21 -10.51 -11.75
N THR A 317 1.99 -10.04 -11.45
CA THR A 317 1.54 -9.51 -10.14
C THR A 317 2.28 -8.27 -9.62
N TYR A 318 3.32 -7.83 -10.30
CA TYR A 318 4.10 -6.66 -9.97
C TYR A 318 4.64 -5.94 -11.21
N LEU A 319 4.75 -4.62 -11.11
CA LEU A 319 5.33 -3.75 -12.12
C LEU A 319 6.26 -2.73 -11.43
N ASP A 320 7.48 -2.57 -11.94
CA ASP A 320 8.44 -1.63 -11.35
C ASP A 320 8.21 -0.20 -11.86
N TYR A 321 8.44 0.79 -11.01
CA TYR A 321 8.27 2.19 -11.40
C TYR A 321 9.33 2.61 -12.43
N ASP A 322 10.52 2.01 -12.40
CA ASP A 322 11.56 2.25 -13.41
C ASP A 322 11.14 1.81 -14.82
N GLU A 323 10.16 0.90 -14.94
CA GLU A 323 9.60 0.45 -16.21
C GLU A 323 8.51 1.39 -16.74
N LEU A 324 8.08 2.40 -15.96
CA LEU A 324 6.99 3.31 -16.32
C LEU A 324 7.21 3.97 -17.70
N ALA A 325 8.47 4.34 -18.00
CA ALA A 325 8.82 5.01 -19.25
C ALA A 325 8.66 4.11 -20.50
N THR A 326 8.68 2.80 -20.33
CA THR A 326 8.53 1.82 -21.42
C THR A 326 7.12 1.28 -21.56
N LEU A 327 6.21 1.63 -20.64
CA LEU A 327 4.84 1.16 -20.70
C LEU A 327 4.07 1.77 -21.86
N VAL A 328 3.26 0.92 -22.48
CA VAL A 328 2.33 1.27 -23.55
C VAL A 328 0.90 1.07 -23.03
N VAL A 329 0.00 1.96 -23.44
CA VAL A 329 -1.44 1.87 -23.13
C VAL A 329 -2.27 2.14 -24.39
N PRO A 330 -3.51 1.62 -24.51
CA PRO A 330 -4.26 1.77 -25.75
C PRO A 330 -4.70 3.22 -25.94
N PRO A 331 -4.74 3.73 -27.19
CA PRO A 331 -5.41 5.00 -27.47
C PRO A 331 -6.92 4.87 -27.21
N VAL A 332 -7.55 5.96 -26.76
CA VAL A 332 -9.01 6.05 -26.62
C VAL A 332 -9.55 7.24 -27.41
N SER A 333 -10.84 7.22 -27.74
CA SER A 333 -11.46 8.31 -28.48
C SER A 333 -11.60 9.55 -27.60
N ALA A 334 -11.10 10.69 -28.06
CA ALA A 334 -11.17 11.96 -27.32
C ALA A 334 -12.61 12.48 -27.11
N GLY A 335 -13.60 11.97 -27.86
CA GLY A 335 -15.01 12.35 -27.69
C GLY A 335 -15.78 11.49 -26.67
N LYS A 336 -15.17 10.43 -26.13
CA LYS A 336 -15.80 9.49 -25.22
C LYS A 336 -15.19 9.62 -23.83
N GLY A 337 -16.01 9.45 -22.80
CA GLY A 337 -15.46 9.40 -21.45
C GLY A 337 -14.74 8.09 -21.15
N LEU A 338 -13.95 8.08 -20.08
CA LEU A 338 -13.08 6.96 -19.74
C LEU A 338 -13.36 6.46 -18.33
N ILE A 339 -13.40 5.13 -18.20
CA ILE A 339 -13.39 4.43 -16.91
C ILE A 339 -12.11 3.60 -16.82
N LEU A 340 -11.39 3.77 -15.71
CA LEU A 340 -10.21 2.97 -15.37
C LEU A 340 -10.54 2.00 -14.24
N SER A 341 -10.19 0.72 -14.40
CA SER A 341 -10.27 -0.29 -13.33
C SER A 341 -9.03 -1.19 -13.34
N GLY A 342 -8.86 -1.98 -12.28
CA GLY A 342 -7.74 -2.90 -12.13
C GLY A 342 -7.09 -2.84 -10.76
N LYS A 343 -6.28 -3.84 -10.43
CA LYS A 343 -5.45 -3.82 -9.21
C LYS A 343 -4.07 -3.26 -9.55
N LEU A 344 -3.95 -1.94 -9.54
CA LEU A 344 -2.73 -1.23 -9.92
C LEU A 344 -2.13 -0.43 -8.74
N PRO A 345 -0.81 -0.17 -8.75
CA PRO A 345 -0.21 0.76 -7.81
C PRO A 345 -0.71 2.20 -8.04
N LEU A 346 -0.74 3.01 -6.98
CA LEU A 346 -1.26 4.38 -7.03
C LEU A 346 -0.52 5.25 -8.06
N TRP A 347 0.80 5.12 -8.16
CA TRP A 347 1.61 5.86 -9.13
C TRP A 347 1.21 5.54 -10.58
N LEU A 348 0.73 4.33 -10.88
CA LEU A 348 0.26 4.00 -12.22
C LEU A 348 -1.10 4.64 -12.51
N TYR A 349 -2.00 4.69 -11.52
CA TYR A 349 -3.25 5.43 -11.65
C TYR A 349 -3.03 6.91 -11.94
N THR A 350 -2.05 7.56 -11.28
CA THR A 350 -1.72 8.97 -11.55
C THR A 350 -1.20 9.16 -12.97
N SER A 351 -0.34 8.26 -13.45
CA SER A 351 0.20 8.29 -14.81
C SER A 351 -0.86 8.02 -15.87
N LEU A 352 -1.80 7.09 -15.64
CA LEU A 352 -2.95 6.85 -16.50
C LEU A 352 -3.87 8.08 -16.56
N ALA A 353 -4.13 8.72 -15.42
CA ALA A 353 -4.97 9.93 -15.36
C ALA A 353 -4.37 11.10 -16.16
N VAL A 354 -3.05 11.28 -16.09
CA VAL A 354 -2.32 12.27 -16.89
C VAL A 354 -2.28 11.87 -18.38
N THR A 355 -2.10 10.59 -18.70
CA THR A 355 -2.05 10.10 -20.09
C THR A 355 -3.35 10.36 -20.83
N TYR A 356 -4.48 10.13 -20.17
CA TYR A 356 -5.81 10.32 -20.73
C TYR A 356 -6.40 11.70 -20.39
N ALA A 357 -5.54 12.70 -20.20
CA ALA A 357 -5.94 14.05 -19.84
C ALA A 357 -6.74 14.80 -20.95
N TYR A 358 -6.97 14.18 -22.09
CA TYR A 358 -7.77 14.74 -23.18
C TYR A 358 -9.22 14.25 -23.18
N THR A 359 -9.59 13.26 -22.35
CA THR A 359 -10.98 12.76 -22.31
C THR A 359 -11.91 13.76 -21.62
N PRO A 360 -13.19 13.85 -22.04
CA PRO A 360 -14.17 14.80 -21.51
C PRO A 360 -14.48 14.56 -20.03
N TRP A 361 -14.43 13.30 -19.60
CA TRP A 361 -14.48 12.92 -18.20
C TRP A 361 -13.68 11.63 -17.97
N LEU A 362 -13.24 11.45 -16.72
CA LEU A 362 -12.50 10.31 -16.26
C LEU A 362 -13.12 9.81 -14.95
N ALA A 363 -13.34 8.51 -14.85
CA ALA A 363 -13.78 7.86 -13.63
C ALA A 363 -12.90 6.67 -13.27
N VAL A 364 -12.77 6.39 -11.96
CA VAL A 364 -12.00 5.26 -11.43
C VAL A 364 -12.95 4.31 -10.72
N TYR A 365 -12.98 3.05 -11.15
CA TYR A 365 -13.82 2.01 -10.57
C TYR A 365 -13.40 1.68 -9.12
N GLN A 366 -14.38 1.64 -8.22
CA GLN A 366 -14.22 1.22 -6.84
C GLN A 366 -15.20 0.08 -6.51
N PRO A 367 -14.70 -1.14 -6.25
CA PRO A 367 -15.56 -2.27 -5.86
C PRO A 367 -16.45 -1.95 -4.65
N ASN A 368 -15.91 -1.24 -3.66
CA ASN A 368 -16.64 -0.90 -2.42
C ASN A 368 -17.76 0.12 -2.65
N ALA A 369 -17.65 0.98 -3.67
CA ALA A 369 -18.72 1.91 -4.05
C ALA A 369 -19.70 1.31 -5.06
N ASN A 370 -19.48 0.05 -5.49
CA ASN A 370 -20.24 -0.61 -6.55
C ASN A 370 -20.40 0.26 -7.82
N GLY A 371 -19.33 0.98 -8.17
CA GLY A 371 -19.38 2.01 -9.21
C GLY A 371 -18.04 2.67 -9.49
N ALA A 372 -18.02 3.53 -10.50
CA ALA A 372 -16.87 4.35 -10.85
C ALA A 372 -17.04 5.80 -10.37
N ILE A 373 -16.09 6.27 -9.57
CA ILE A 373 -16.07 7.64 -9.05
C ILE A 373 -15.53 8.56 -10.14
N LEU A 374 -16.28 9.61 -10.47
CA LEU A 374 -15.82 10.64 -11.40
C LEU A 374 -14.73 11.49 -10.74
N VAL A 375 -13.52 11.41 -11.29
CA VAL A 375 -12.33 12.12 -10.78
C VAL A 375 -12.02 13.39 -11.56
N ALA A 376 -12.55 13.51 -12.78
CA ALA A 376 -12.52 14.74 -13.57
C ALA A 376 -13.68 14.75 -14.56
N SER A 377 -14.24 15.92 -14.82
CA SER A 377 -15.33 16.10 -15.78
C SER A 377 -15.34 17.53 -16.31
N GLN A 378 -15.53 17.66 -17.63
CA GLN A 378 -15.84 18.93 -18.29
C GLN A 378 -17.36 19.12 -18.46
N ASP A 379 -18.15 18.11 -18.09
CA ASP A 379 -19.60 18.08 -18.19
C ASP A 379 -20.24 18.41 -16.84
N ALA A 380 -20.88 19.58 -16.75
CA ALA A 380 -21.56 20.05 -15.55
C ALA A 380 -22.72 19.13 -15.10
N THR A 381 -23.27 18.31 -16.00
CA THR A 381 -24.32 17.32 -15.66
C THR A 381 -23.73 16.08 -14.97
N ARG A 382 -22.40 15.96 -14.96
CA ARG A 382 -21.64 14.87 -14.36
C ARG A 382 -20.53 15.44 -13.46
N PRO A 383 -20.88 15.99 -12.29
CA PRO A 383 -19.91 16.65 -11.44
C PRO A 383 -18.89 15.65 -10.88
N VAL A 384 -17.67 16.14 -10.66
CA VAL A 384 -16.61 15.40 -9.96
C VAL A 384 -17.13 14.96 -8.58
N GLY A 385 -16.73 13.78 -8.13
CA GLY A 385 -17.24 13.17 -6.90
C GLY A 385 -18.50 12.32 -7.09
N SER A 386 -19.18 12.42 -8.24
CA SER A 386 -20.33 11.55 -8.53
C SER A 386 -19.91 10.09 -8.69
N VAL A 387 -20.77 9.16 -8.25
CA VAL A 387 -20.58 7.72 -8.46
C VAL A 387 -21.45 7.24 -9.61
N MET A 388 -20.81 6.74 -10.67
CA MET A 388 -21.48 6.02 -11.76
C MET A 388 -21.68 4.56 -11.34
N MET A 389 -22.93 4.18 -11.07
CA MET A 389 -23.24 2.79 -10.71
C MET A 389 -22.82 1.84 -11.82
N MET A 390 -22.10 0.79 -11.45
CA MET A 390 -21.68 -0.28 -12.34
C MET A 390 -21.99 -1.62 -11.66
N GLY A 391 -22.17 -2.68 -12.45
CA GLY A 391 -22.19 -4.03 -11.88
C GLY A 391 -20.86 -4.35 -11.19
N ARG A 392 -20.83 -5.44 -10.42
CA ARG A 392 -19.55 -6.04 -10.05
C ARG A 392 -18.89 -6.54 -11.34
N ILE A 393 -17.68 -6.04 -11.61
CA ILE A 393 -16.86 -6.38 -12.78
C ILE A 393 -15.90 -7.50 -12.39
#